data_AF-A0A964EU80-F1
#
_entry.id   AF-A0A964EU80-F1
#
_cell.length_a   1.000
_cell.length_b   1.000
_cell.length_c   1.000
_cell.angle_alpha   90.00
_cell.angle_beta   90.00
_cell.angle_gamma   90.00
#
_symmetry.space_group_name_H-M   'P 1'
#
loop_
_entity.id
_entity.type
_entity.pdbx_description
1 polymer ?
#
loop_
_entity_poly.entity_id
_entity_poly.type
_entity_poly.pdbx_seq_one_letter_code
_entity_poly.pdbx_strand_id
1 'polypeptide(L)'
;MRLTPQELSELTAFFERRFPASDAARLGRAAGVGGGTWFEVVQQAHDAGRLGKLARAAAAERPDDPNLAELIETVGARPGGGRVVAAAAVVLLALAGVGVALWPKGDPPEPPSVVQDAPAPPAEPATPEVEPPAVAAVAPEPAATPVATPEPPAATLEPPARSAPAQPGGAVEGRCGGERGALVGYWYAGAPFEAGQGEVYTVRAGANVREDYPRRDNGWNARSKVRCALQAGDRVRLSHAPLLVDGGKYWVPLHAGDLQER
;
A
#
# COMPACT_ATOMS: atom_id res chain seq x y z
N MET A 1 -23.29 -5.86 -6.54
CA MET A 1 -22.03 -5.41 -7.15
C MET A 1 -21.12 -6.62 -7.28
N ARG A 2 -20.62 -6.95 -8.47
CA ARG A 2 -19.61 -8.01 -8.63
C ARG A 2 -18.24 -7.34 -8.53
N LEU A 3 -17.47 -7.71 -7.50
CA LEU A 3 -16.09 -7.28 -7.35
C LEU A 3 -15.20 -8.34 -8.01
N THR A 4 -14.17 -7.89 -8.70
CA THR A 4 -13.07 -8.74 -9.16
C THR A 4 -12.23 -9.22 -7.97
N PRO A 5 -11.46 -10.31 -8.12
CA PRO A 5 -10.57 -10.79 -7.06
C PRO A 5 -9.57 -9.72 -6.58
N GLN A 6 -9.11 -8.86 -7.49
CA GLN A 6 -8.22 -7.75 -7.16
C GLN A 6 -8.92 -6.70 -6.27
N GLU A 7 -10.12 -6.25 -6.66
CA GLU A 7 -10.90 -5.29 -5.87
C GLU A 7 -11.25 -5.83 -4.49
N LEU A 8 -11.52 -7.13 -4.38
CA LEU A 8 -11.75 -7.79 -3.09
C LEU A 8 -10.52 -7.70 -2.19
N SER A 9 -9.33 -7.98 -2.74
CA SER A 9 -8.06 -7.89 -2.02
C SER A 9 -7.72 -6.45 -1.59
N GLU A 10 -7.99 -5.47 -2.46
CA GLU A 10 -7.81 -4.05 -2.14
C GLU A 10 -8.75 -3.59 -1.02
N LEU A 11 -10.01 -4.05 -1.05
CA LEU A 11 -10.98 -3.79 0.00
C LEU A 11 -10.57 -4.45 1.32
N THR A 12 -10.03 -5.68 1.28
CA THR A 12 -9.45 -6.32 2.47
C THR A 12 -8.31 -5.49 3.06
N ALA A 13 -7.35 -5.08 2.24
CA ALA A 13 -6.23 -4.24 2.69
C ALA A 13 -6.69 -2.86 3.21
N PHE A 14 -7.81 -2.34 2.70
CA PHE A 14 -8.43 -1.13 3.24
C PHE A 14 -8.90 -1.32 4.70
N PHE A 15 -9.56 -2.43 5.01
CA PHE A 15 -10.01 -2.74 6.38
C PHE A 15 -8.84 -3.07 7.30
N GLU A 16 -7.87 -3.87 6.86
CA GLU A 16 -6.69 -4.25 7.66
C GLU A 16 -5.86 -3.04 8.12
N ARG A 17 -5.75 -2.00 7.28
CA ARG A 17 -5.03 -0.76 7.64
C ARG A 17 -5.75 0.09 8.68
N ARG A 18 -7.08 -0.03 8.77
CA ARG A 18 -7.90 0.81 9.66
C ARG A 18 -8.24 0.09 10.95
N PHE A 19 -8.48 -1.20 10.89
CA PHE A 19 -8.97 -1.98 12.01
C PHE A 19 -8.00 -3.11 12.34
N PRO A 20 -7.64 -3.28 13.63
CA PRO A 20 -6.86 -4.43 14.07
C PRO A 20 -7.50 -5.76 13.64
N ALA A 21 -6.70 -6.81 13.48
CA ALA A 21 -7.20 -8.14 13.11
C ALA A 21 -8.25 -8.68 14.09
N SER A 22 -8.18 -8.30 15.38
CA SER A 22 -9.17 -8.67 16.41
C SER A 22 -10.58 -8.15 16.12
N ASP A 23 -10.70 -7.08 15.33
CA ASP A 23 -11.98 -6.43 15.05
C ASP A 23 -12.74 -7.10 13.91
N ALA A 24 -12.06 -7.88 13.05
CA ALA A 24 -12.66 -8.55 11.90
C ALA A 24 -13.87 -9.41 12.30
N ALA A 25 -13.73 -10.24 13.34
CA ALA A 25 -14.81 -11.09 13.80
C ALA A 25 -15.97 -10.29 14.46
N ARG A 26 -15.67 -9.19 15.16
CA ARG A 26 -16.68 -8.32 15.77
C ARG A 26 -17.50 -7.62 14.68
N LEU A 27 -16.83 -6.98 13.73
CA LEU A 27 -17.44 -6.25 12.63
C LEU A 27 -18.16 -7.18 11.64
N GLY A 28 -17.62 -8.37 11.38
CA GLY A 28 -18.29 -9.42 10.61
C GLY A 28 -19.64 -9.81 11.22
N ARG A 29 -19.68 -10.08 12.55
CA ARG A 29 -20.93 -10.35 13.26
C ARG A 29 -21.92 -9.18 13.20
N ALA A 30 -21.45 -7.94 13.36
CA ALA A 30 -22.29 -6.75 13.25
C ALA A 30 -22.91 -6.60 11.85
N ALA A 31 -22.19 -6.99 10.79
CA ALA A 31 -22.70 -7.06 9.43
C ALA A 31 -23.62 -8.27 9.18
N GLY A 32 -23.68 -9.22 10.12
CA GLY A 32 -24.38 -10.49 10.01
C GLY A 32 -23.71 -11.44 9.03
N VAL A 33 -22.38 -11.46 9.01
CA VAL A 33 -21.53 -12.50 8.41
C VAL A 33 -20.72 -13.19 9.51
N GLY A 34 -20.01 -14.27 9.18
CA GLY A 34 -19.17 -14.99 10.14
C GLY A 34 -18.00 -14.15 10.65
N GLY A 35 -17.21 -14.75 11.55
CA GLY A 35 -15.92 -14.21 11.95
C GLY A 35 -14.77 -14.92 11.22
N GLY A 36 -13.58 -14.34 11.32
CA GLY A 36 -12.37 -14.88 10.69
C GLY A 36 -11.34 -13.79 10.46
N THR A 37 -10.46 -14.02 9.50
CA THR A 37 -9.55 -13.01 8.95
C THR A 37 -10.33 -11.93 8.20
N TRP A 38 -9.69 -10.77 7.98
CA TRP A 38 -10.30 -9.68 7.20
C TRP A 38 -10.68 -10.12 5.79
N PHE A 39 -9.87 -10.95 5.15
CA PHE A 39 -10.18 -11.50 3.83
C PHE A 39 -11.46 -12.33 3.85
N GLU A 40 -11.59 -13.27 4.78
CA GLU A 40 -12.78 -14.12 4.91
C GLU A 40 -14.05 -13.31 5.21
N VAL A 41 -13.96 -12.32 6.10
CA VAL A 41 -15.09 -11.45 6.44
C VAL A 41 -15.55 -10.61 5.25
N VAL A 42 -14.60 -10.01 4.51
CA VAL A 42 -14.91 -9.22 3.31
C VAL A 42 -15.48 -10.11 2.21
N GLN A 43 -14.91 -11.30 1.99
CA GLN A 43 -15.40 -12.26 1.01
C GLN A 43 -16.82 -12.72 1.34
N GLN A 44 -17.09 -13.15 2.58
CA GLN A 44 -18.43 -13.54 3.00
C GLN A 44 -19.44 -12.39 2.89
N ALA A 45 -19.04 -11.16 3.22
CA ALA A 45 -19.89 -9.99 3.05
C ALA A 45 -20.14 -9.67 1.57
N HIS A 46 -19.18 -9.92 0.68
CA HIS A 46 -19.37 -9.79 -0.77
C HIS A 46 -20.35 -10.83 -1.30
N ASP A 47 -20.12 -12.10 -0.99
CA ASP A 47 -20.96 -13.23 -1.43
C ASP A 47 -22.40 -13.10 -0.92
N ALA A 48 -22.57 -12.61 0.32
CA ALA A 48 -23.89 -12.38 0.91
C ALA A 48 -24.55 -11.07 0.48
N GLY A 49 -23.90 -10.22 -0.33
CA GLY A 49 -24.41 -8.89 -0.69
C GLY A 49 -24.54 -7.93 0.52
N ARG A 50 -23.71 -8.12 1.54
CA ARG A 50 -23.70 -7.41 2.83
C ARG A 50 -22.54 -6.44 3.02
N LEU A 51 -21.71 -6.18 2.00
CA LEU A 51 -20.61 -5.21 2.10
C LEU A 51 -21.07 -3.83 2.60
N GLY A 52 -22.24 -3.34 2.18
CA GLY A 52 -22.78 -2.07 2.68
C GLY A 52 -23.23 -2.11 4.14
N LYS A 53 -23.49 -3.29 4.71
CA LYS A 53 -23.70 -3.44 6.17
C LYS A 53 -22.36 -3.46 6.90
N LEU A 54 -21.34 -4.12 6.34
CA LEU A 54 -19.99 -4.14 6.89
C LEU A 54 -19.38 -2.73 6.93
N ALA A 55 -19.48 -1.96 5.84
CA ALA A 55 -19.01 -0.57 5.79
C ALA A 55 -19.72 0.32 6.83
N ARG A 56 -21.04 0.16 7.01
CA ARG A 56 -21.80 0.89 8.05
C ARG A 56 -21.41 0.51 9.47
N ALA A 57 -21.18 -0.78 9.73
CA ALA A 57 -20.71 -1.24 11.03
C ALA A 57 -19.31 -0.66 11.34
N ALA A 58 -18.43 -0.63 10.34
CA ALA A 58 -17.10 -0.04 10.47
C ALA A 58 -17.16 1.48 10.70
N ALA A 59 -18.00 2.21 9.97
CA ALA A 59 -18.18 3.65 10.16
C ALA A 59 -18.76 4.01 11.53
N ALA A 60 -19.62 3.16 12.09
CA ALA A 60 -20.16 3.38 13.44
C ALA A 60 -19.07 3.32 14.52
N GLU A 61 -18.01 2.51 14.32
CA GLU A 61 -16.87 2.41 15.24
C GLU A 61 -15.86 3.54 15.04
N ARG A 62 -15.83 4.16 13.85
CA ARG A 62 -14.93 5.27 13.50
C ARG A 62 -15.67 6.35 12.70
N PRO A 63 -16.52 7.16 13.36
CA PRO A 63 -17.31 8.19 12.69
C PRO A 63 -16.44 9.28 12.04
N ASP A 64 -15.22 9.48 12.53
CA ASP A 64 -14.30 10.52 12.04
C ASP A 64 -13.49 10.10 10.79
N ASP A 65 -13.66 8.87 10.26
CA ASP A 65 -12.95 8.44 9.04
C ASP A 65 -13.78 8.74 7.78
N PRO A 66 -13.43 9.80 7.01
CA PRO A 66 -14.21 10.20 5.84
C PRO A 66 -14.21 9.13 4.72
N ASN A 67 -13.20 8.26 4.68
CA ASN A 67 -13.13 7.22 3.65
C ASN A 67 -14.18 6.12 3.89
N LEU A 68 -14.60 5.90 5.14
CA LEU A 68 -15.67 4.96 5.44
C LEU A 68 -17.03 5.49 4.99
N ALA A 69 -17.25 6.80 5.09
CA ALA A 69 -18.45 7.44 4.55
C ALA A 69 -18.53 7.29 3.02
N GLU A 70 -17.44 7.57 2.30
CA GLU A 70 -17.36 7.40 0.84
C GLU A 70 -17.55 5.93 0.42
N LEU A 71 -16.97 4.99 1.19
CA LEU A 71 -17.17 3.56 0.97
C LEU A 71 -18.64 3.15 1.14
N ILE A 72 -19.37 3.72 2.12
CA ILE A 72 -20.80 3.46 2.32
C ILE A 72 -21.60 3.94 1.12
N GLU A 73 -21.31 5.12 0.56
CA GLU A 73 -22.02 5.62 -0.61
C GLU A 73 -21.77 4.70 -1.83
N THR A 74 -20.52 4.33 -2.04
CA THR A 74 -20.08 3.50 -3.16
C THR A 74 -20.71 2.10 -3.12
N VAL A 75 -20.63 1.45 -1.97
CA VAL A 75 -21.08 0.06 -1.79
C VAL A 75 -22.59 -0.02 -1.50
N GLY A 76 -23.16 1.03 -0.93
CA GLY A 76 -24.57 1.14 -0.56
C GLY A 76 -25.49 1.55 -1.70
N ALA A 77 -24.95 2.06 -2.81
CA ALA A 77 -25.72 2.37 -4.01
C ALA A 77 -26.45 1.11 -4.52
N ARG A 78 -27.76 1.03 -4.23
CA ARG A 78 -28.60 -0.07 -4.72
C ARG A 78 -28.60 -0.03 -6.25
N PRO A 79 -28.39 -1.16 -6.94
CA PRO A 79 -28.39 -1.24 -8.41
C PRO A 79 -29.80 -1.09 -9.04
N GLY A 80 -30.71 -0.34 -8.43
CA GLY A 80 -32.14 -0.32 -8.76
C GLY A 80 -32.71 1.00 -9.31
N GLY A 81 -31.90 2.04 -9.52
CA GLY A 81 -32.34 3.28 -10.15
C GLY A 81 -31.70 3.42 -11.53
N GLY A 82 -32.51 3.43 -12.60
CA GLY A 82 -32.09 3.42 -14.01
C GLY A 82 -31.29 4.62 -14.51
N ARG A 83 -30.12 4.88 -13.93
CA ARG A 83 -29.09 5.76 -14.47
C ARG A 83 -27.78 4.99 -14.49
N VAL A 84 -27.38 4.59 -15.70
CA VAL A 84 -26.07 4.00 -16.00
C VAL A 84 -25.01 5.07 -15.76
N VAL A 85 -24.61 5.26 -14.52
CA VAL A 85 -23.39 6.01 -14.19
C VAL A 85 -22.27 5.00 -14.18
N ALA A 86 -21.37 5.12 -15.16
CA ALA A 86 -20.12 4.39 -15.22
C ALA A 86 -19.28 4.76 -13.99
N ALA A 87 -19.37 3.97 -12.92
CA ALA A 87 -18.56 4.11 -11.73
C ALA A 87 -17.20 3.44 -11.96
N ALA A 88 -16.32 4.13 -12.68
CA ALA A 88 -14.90 3.82 -12.84
C ALA A 88 -14.02 4.71 -11.93
N ALA A 89 -14.53 5.13 -10.76
CA ALA A 89 -13.91 6.18 -9.94
C ALA A 89 -13.63 5.75 -8.48
N VAL A 90 -13.45 4.46 -8.19
CA VAL A 90 -13.27 3.98 -6.80
C VAL A 90 -11.83 3.58 -6.45
N VAL A 91 -10.92 3.51 -7.42
CA VAL A 91 -9.55 3.01 -7.16
C VAL A 91 -8.50 4.13 -6.99
N LEU A 92 -8.83 5.41 -7.20
CA LEU A 92 -7.82 6.48 -7.23
C LEU A 92 -7.74 7.42 -6.03
N LEU A 93 -8.71 7.44 -5.11
CA LEU A 93 -8.69 8.42 -4.01
C LEU A 93 -8.09 7.91 -2.68
N ALA A 94 -8.05 6.59 -2.45
CA ALA A 94 -7.47 6.03 -1.22
C ALA A 94 -5.94 5.87 -1.23
N LEU A 95 -5.24 6.28 -2.31
CA LEU A 95 -3.77 6.32 -2.40
C LEU A 95 -3.18 7.75 -2.38
N ALA A 96 -4.01 8.79 -2.26
CA ALA A 96 -3.57 10.19 -2.19
C ALA A 96 -3.28 10.67 -0.75
N GLY A 97 -2.72 9.80 0.10
CA GLY A 97 -2.17 10.18 1.39
C GLY A 97 -0.79 10.82 1.22
N VAL A 98 -0.76 12.15 1.18
CA VAL A 98 0.38 13.09 1.24
C VAL A 98 0.95 13.52 -0.11
N GLY A 99 0.51 14.70 -0.58
CA GLY A 99 1.27 15.48 -1.56
C GLY A 99 0.55 16.49 -2.46
N VAL A 100 -0.44 17.29 -2.01
CA VAL A 100 -0.74 18.59 -2.66
C VAL A 100 -1.16 19.61 -1.60
N ALA A 101 -0.18 20.34 -1.07
CA ALA A 101 -0.37 21.75 -0.77
C ALA A 101 -0.20 22.51 -2.10
N LEU A 102 -1.04 23.54 -2.32
CA LEU A 102 -1.10 24.46 -3.47
C LEU A 102 -2.06 24.05 -4.61
N TRP A 103 -3.36 24.13 -4.35
CA TRP A 103 -4.32 24.62 -5.36
C TRP A 103 -4.61 26.10 -5.10
N PRO A 104 -4.73 26.96 -6.14
CA PRO A 104 -5.03 28.36 -5.98
C PRO A 104 -6.49 28.53 -5.54
N LYS A 105 -6.71 29.37 -4.52
CA LYS A 105 -8.03 29.86 -4.13
C LYS A 105 -8.66 30.58 -5.32
N GLY A 106 -9.57 29.91 -6.01
CA GLY A 106 -10.64 30.59 -6.74
C GLY A 106 -11.83 30.69 -5.80
N ASP A 107 -12.29 31.90 -5.50
CA ASP A 107 -13.44 32.12 -4.64
C ASP A 107 -14.69 31.43 -5.22
N PRO A 108 -15.40 30.60 -4.45
CA PRO A 108 -16.68 30.06 -4.87
C PRO A 108 -17.72 31.19 -4.95
N PRO A 109 -18.68 31.12 -5.89
CA PRO A 109 -19.74 32.10 -6.00
C PRO A 109 -20.60 32.14 -4.72
N GLU A 110 -20.78 33.34 -4.18
CA GLU A 110 -21.65 33.63 -3.03
C GLU A 110 -23.06 33.07 -3.26
N PRO A 111 -23.57 32.18 -2.38
CA PRO A 111 -24.99 31.90 -2.33
C PRO A 111 -25.75 33.10 -1.72
N PRO A 112 -27.00 33.34 -2.12
CA PRO A 112 -27.78 34.47 -1.61
C PRO A 112 -28.01 34.34 -0.10
N SER A 113 -27.55 35.36 0.65
CA SER A 113 -27.78 35.50 2.08
C SER A 113 -29.27 35.55 2.39
N VAL A 114 -29.79 34.48 2.99
CA VAL A 114 -31.08 34.44 3.67
C VAL A 114 -30.83 34.84 5.13
N VAL A 115 -31.32 36.01 5.52
CA VAL A 115 -31.32 36.48 6.91
C VAL A 115 -32.31 35.62 7.70
N GLN A 116 -31.80 34.68 8.49
CA GLN A 116 -32.57 34.06 9.58
C GLN A 116 -32.14 34.72 10.90
N ASP A 117 -33.08 35.44 11.50
CA ASP A 117 -33.01 35.88 12.89
C ASP A 117 -33.02 34.64 13.81
N ALA A 118 -31.89 34.37 14.44
CA ALA A 118 -31.75 33.29 15.42
C ALA A 118 -31.75 33.88 16.84
N PRO A 119 -32.49 33.28 17.79
CA PRO A 119 -32.59 33.78 19.16
C PRO A 119 -31.26 33.61 19.92
N ALA A 120 -30.96 34.59 20.76
CA ALA A 120 -29.73 34.68 21.54
C ALA A 120 -29.49 33.45 22.43
N PRO A 121 -28.25 32.91 22.48
CA PRO A 121 -27.90 31.80 23.36
C PRO A 121 -27.83 32.26 24.83
N PRO A 122 -28.17 31.37 25.79
CA PRO A 122 -28.01 31.63 27.22
C PRO A 122 -26.52 31.71 27.62
N ALA A 123 -26.22 32.62 28.53
CA ALA A 123 -24.88 32.93 29.02
C ALA A 123 -24.17 31.70 29.62
N GLU A 124 -22.94 31.45 29.14
CA GLU A 124 -22.04 30.44 29.68
C GLU A 124 -21.52 30.84 31.07
N PRO A 125 -21.41 29.90 32.03
CA PRO A 125 -20.79 30.15 33.33
C PRO A 125 -19.27 30.29 33.22
N ALA A 126 -18.73 31.28 33.92
CA ALA A 126 -17.31 31.59 34.00
C ALA A 126 -16.48 30.39 34.45
N THR A 127 -15.47 30.03 33.65
CA THR A 127 -14.46 29.03 34.00
C THR A 127 -13.45 29.68 34.95
N PRO A 128 -13.14 29.09 36.12
CA PRO A 128 -12.11 29.61 37.02
C PRO A 128 -10.72 29.49 36.39
N GLU A 129 -10.00 30.60 36.36
CA GLU A 129 -8.61 30.74 35.93
C GLU A 129 -7.71 29.97 36.90
N VAL A 130 -7.15 28.85 36.43
CA VAL A 130 -6.19 28.05 37.18
C VAL A 130 -4.80 28.63 36.94
N GLU A 131 -4.25 29.22 38.01
CA GLU A 131 -2.91 29.77 38.07
C GLU A 131 -1.86 28.66 37.81
N PRO A 132 -0.93 28.83 36.85
CA PRO A 132 0.06 27.81 36.54
C PRO A 132 1.10 27.69 37.68
N PRO A 133 1.50 26.47 38.06
CA PRO A 133 2.54 26.28 39.08
C PRO A 133 3.89 26.80 38.59
N ALA A 134 4.53 27.60 39.46
CA ALA A 134 5.88 28.12 39.28
C ALA A 134 6.88 26.99 39.01
N VAL A 135 7.40 26.94 37.78
CA VAL A 135 8.44 26.01 37.37
C VAL A 135 9.75 26.48 37.99
N ALA A 136 10.28 25.70 38.93
CA ALA A 136 11.58 25.93 39.55
C ALA A 136 12.68 25.93 38.46
N ALA A 137 13.47 26.99 38.44
CA ALA A 137 14.64 27.13 37.59
C ALA A 137 15.65 26.03 37.92
N VAL A 138 15.77 25.05 37.02
CA VAL A 138 16.82 24.02 37.07
C VAL A 138 18.12 24.68 36.64
N ALA A 139 19.13 24.58 37.50
CA ALA A 139 20.48 25.09 37.28
C ALA A 139 21.09 24.50 35.99
N PRO A 140 21.91 25.28 35.25
CA PRO A 140 22.57 24.80 34.04
C PRO A 140 23.54 23.66 34.38
N GLU A 141 23.26 22.49 33.80
CA GLU A 141 24.12 21.32 33.87
C GLU A 141 25.45 21.65 33.15
N PRO A 142 26.62 21.33 33.76
CA PRO A 142 27.91 21.65 33.19
C PRO A 142 28.09 20.96 31.84
N ALA A 143 28.43 21.77 30.83
CA ALA A 143 28.76 21.32 29.48
C ALA A 143 29.81 20.20 29.53
N ALA A 144 29.37 18.97 29.29
CA ALA A 144 30.26 17.85 29.03
C ALA A 144 31.07 18.16 27.77
N THR A 145 32.38 18.28 27.92
CA THR A 145 33.34 18.30 26.83
C THR A 145 33.03 17.15 25.87
N PRO A 146 32.86 17.41 24.56
CA PRO A 146 32.64 16.36 23.59
C PRO A 146 33.87 15.45 23.57
N VAL A 147 33.69 14.22 24.08
CA VAL A 147 34.67 13.15 23.91
C VAL A 147 34.73 12.88 22.41
N ALA A 148 35.88 13.18 21.81
CA ALA A 148 36.18 12.86 20.42
C ALA A 148 35.96 11.36 20.23
N THR A 149 34.83 11.01 19.61
CA THR A 149 34.60 9.67 19.11
C THR A 149 35.58 9.51 17.95
N PRO A 150 36.53 8.56 18.00
CA PRO A 150 37.46 8.37 16.90
C PRO A 150 36.65 8.11 15.64
N GLU A 151 36.86 8.97 14.64
CA GLU A 151 36.34 8.81 13.29
C GLU A 151 36.69 7.38 12.86
N PRO A 152 35.70 6.51 12.63
CA PRO A 152 35.98 5.17 12.15
C PRO A 152 36.78 5.34 10.85
N PRO A 153 37.93 4.66 10.71
CA PRO A 153 38.75 4.80 9.51
C PRO A 153 37.84 4.59 8.31
N ALA A 154 37.85 5.56 7.39
CA ALA A 154 37.10 5.50 6.15
C ALA A 154 37.31 4.10 5.55
N ALA A 155 36.29 3.25 5.67
CA ALA A 155 36.31 1.94 5.07
C ALA A 155 36.37 2.22 3.57
N THR A 156 37.55 2.06 3.00
CA THR A 156 37.73 1.94 1.56
C THR A 156 36.73 0.88 1.13
N LEU A 157 35.63 1.32 0.51
CA LEU A 157 34.65 0.46 -0.11
C LEU A 157 35.40 -0.27 -1.22
N GLU A 158 35.95 -1.44 -0.91
CA GLU A 158 36.47 -2.33 -1.93
C GLU A 158 35.29 -2.62 -2.88
N PRO A 159 35.45 -2.37 -4.19
CA PRO A 159 34.43 -2.71 -5.15
C PRO A 159 34.09 -4.20 -4.99
N PRO A 160 32.80 -4.57 -4.96
CA PRO A 160 32.40 -5.95 -4.74
C PRO A 160 33.16 -6.84 -5.72
N ALA A 161 33.81 -7.88 -5.18
CA ALA A 161 34.58 -8.83 -5.98
C ALA A 161 33.73 -9.27 -7.17
N ARG A 162 34.27 -9.09 -8.39
CA ARG A 162 33.62 -9.54 -9.63
C ARG A 162 33.16 -10.96 -9.44
N SER A 163 31.84 -11.16 -9.37
CA SER A 163 31.25 -12.48 -9.32
C SER A 163 31.76 -13.29 -10.52
N ALA A 164 32.17 -14.52 -10.26
CA ALA A 164 32.63 -15.43 -11.31
C ALA A 164 31.59 -15.51 -12.45
N PRO A 165 32.03 -15.63 -13.72
CA PRO A 165 31.12 -15.70 -14.85
C PRO A 165 30.13 -16.84 -14.65
N ALA A 166 28.84 -16.51 -14.67
CA ALA A 166 27.78 -17.47 -14.45
C ALA A 166 27.86 -18.60 -15.49
N GLN A 167 27.92 -19.85 -15.02
CA GLN A 167 27.96 -21.01 -15.92
C GLN A 167 26.73 -21.04 -16.85
N PRO A 168 26.90 -21.53 -18.09
CA PRO A 168 25.85 -21.48 -19.09
C PRO A 168 24.72 -22.47 -18.80
N GLY A 169 23.62 -22.02 -18.19
CA GLY A 169 22.34 -22.75 -18.18
C GLY A 169 21.66 -22.67 -19.55
N GLY A 170 21.10 -23.77 -20.06
CA GLY A 170 20.32 -23.77 -21.30
C GLY A 170 19.17 -22.77 -21.23
N ALA A 171 18.95 -22.00 -22.30
CA ALA A 171 17.80 -21.10 -22.37
C ALA A 171 16.55 -21.95 -22.65
N VAL A 172 15.52 -21.83 -21.80
CA VAL A 172 14.24 -22.49 -22.04
C VAL A 172 13.54 -21.79 -23.20
N GLU A 173 13.44 -22.48 -24.34
CA GLU A 173 12.77 -21.94 -25.52
C GLU A 173 11.27 -21.73 -25.21
N GLY A 174 10.76 -20.51 -25.43
CA GLY A 174 9.32 -20.19 -25.35
C GLY A 174 8.82 -19.51 -24.07
N ARG A 175 9.56 -19.48 -22.95
CA ARG A 175 9.13 -18.77 -21.73
C ARG A 175 10.17 -17.75 -21.26
N CYS A 176 9.80 -16.46 -21.31
CA CYS A 176 10.70 -15.34 -20.97
C CYS A 176 12.05 -15.39 -21.71
N GLY A 177 12.01 -15.74 -23.00
CA GLY A 177 13.19 -15.85 -23.85
C GLY A 177 13.82 -14.49 -24.22
N GLY A 178 14.96 -14.56 -24.89
CA GLY A 178 15.73 -13.41 -25.35
C GLY A 178 17.16 -13.81 -25.69
N GLU A 179 17.95 -12.85 -26.16
CA GLU A 179 19.40 -13.04 -26.28
C GLU A 179 20.00 -13.31 -24.91
N ARG A 180 20.87 -14.33 -24.80
CA ARG A 180 21.42 -14.76 -23.51
C ARG A 180 22.06 -13.59 -22.74
N GLY A 181 21.63 -13.38 -21.51
CA GLY A 181 22.10 -12.29 -20.67
C GLY A 181 21.44 -10.94 -20.95
N ALA A 182 20.56 -10.81 -21.95
CA ALA A 182 19.75 -9.62 -22.14
C ALA A 182 18.68 -9.52 -21.03
N LEU A 183 18.41 -8.29 -20.58
CA LEU A 183 17.35 -8.01 -19.61
C LEU A 183 15.98 -8.28 -20.27
N VAL A 184 15.23 -9.22 -19.71
CA VAL A 184 13.86 -9.53 -20.12
C VAL A 184 12.88 -8.55 -19.46
N GLY A 185 13.10 -8.24 -18.18
CA GLY A 185 12.29 -7.30 -17.42
C GLY A 185 12.45 -7.49 -15.91
N TYR A 186 11.45 -7.09 -15.14
CA TYR A 186 11.45 -7.16 -13.68
C TYR A 186 10.16 -7.80 -13.17
N TRP A 187 10.24 -8.64 -12.15
CA TRP A 187 9.06 -9.18 -11.47
C TRP A 187 9.02 -8.78 -10.01
N TYR A 188 7.80 -8.66 -9.47
CA TYR A 188 7.58 -8.36 -8.07
C TYR A 188 7.73 -9.62 -7.24
N ALA A 189 8.67 -9.61 -6.30
CA ALA A 189 8.92 -10.74 -5.41
C ALA A 189 8.34 -10.54 -4.00
N GLY A 190 7.82 -9.35 -3.71
CA GLY A 190 7.16 -9.05 -2.44
C GLY A 190 8.13 -8.76 -1.30
N ALA A 191 7.66 -9.04 -0.08
CA ALA A 191 8.43 -8.95 1.14
C ALA A 191 7.87 -9.96 2.17
N PRO A 192 8.72 -10.68 2.93
CA PRO A 192 10.18 -10.67 2.85
C PRO A 192 10.70 -11.37 1.58
N PHE A 193 11.90 -10.99 1.13
CA PHE A 193 12.64 -11.66 0.06
C PHE A 193 14.09 -11.85 0.51
N GLU A 194 14.55 -13.10 0.52
CA GLU A 194 15.81 -13.47 1.17
C GLU A 194 16.89 -13.92 0.17
N ALA A 195 16.50 -14.26 -1.06
CA ALA A 195 17.45 -14.76 -2.05
C ALA A 195 18.36 -13.64 -2.57
N GLY A 196 19.67 -13.86 -2.55
CA GLY A 196 20.69 -12.94 -3.03
C GLY A 196 21.11 -13.18 -4.48
N GLN A 197 21.96 -12.31 -5.00
CA GLN A 197 22.59 -12.50 -6.31
C GLN A 197 23.39 -13.82 -6.34
N GLY A 198 23.25 -14.58 -7.42
CA GLY A 198 23.89 -15.88 -7.64
C GLY A 198 23.06 -17.07 -7.15
N GLU A 199 22.08 -16.84 -6.27
CA GLU A 199 21.24 -17.89 -5.72
C GLU A 199 20.11 -18.29 -6.67
N VAL A 200 19.51 -19.46 -6.42
CA VAL A 200 18.35 -19.93 -7.17
C VAL A 200 17.10 -19.73 -6.31
N TYR A 201 16.17 -18.95 -6.81
CA TYR A 201 14.87 -18.72 -6.19
C TYR A 201 13.79 -19.57 -6.86
N THR A 202 12.99 -20.27 -6.06
CA THR A 202 11.79 -20.97 -6.55
C THR A 202 10.58 -20.04 -6.44
N VAL A 203 9.98 -19.73 -7.58
CA VAL A 203 8.81 -18.86 -7.70
C VAL A 203 7.64 -19.48 -6.95
N ARG A 204 7.22 -18.87 -5.84
CA ARG A 204 6.16 -19.42 -4.96
C ARG A 204 4.76 -19.32 -5.57
N ALA A 205 4.48 -18.21 -6.24
CA ALA A 205 3.23 -17.93 -6.94
C ALA A 205 3.56 -17.35 -8.32
N GLY A 206 2.71 -17.58 -9.31
CA GLY A 206 2.93 -17.03 -10.65
C GLY A 206 3.12 -15.51 -10.62
N ALA A 207 4.03 -15.00 -11.44
CA ALA A 207 4.43 -13.60 -11.43
C ALA A 207 4.57 -13.04 -12.85
N ASN A 208 4.14 -11.80 -13.05
CA ASN A 208 4.32 -11.11 -14.32
C ASN A 208 5.69 -10.43 -14.37
N VAL A 209 6.43 -10.64 -15.45
CA VAL A 209 7.68 -9.95 -15.74
C VAL A 209 7.38 -8.77 -16.64
N ARG A 210 7.73 -7.57 -16.19
CA ARG A 210 7.37 -6.31 -16.83
C ARG A 210 8.60 -5.59 -17.35
N GLU A 211 8.43 -4.88 -18.46
CA GLU A 211 9.54 -4.31 -19.24
C GLU A 211 10.34 -3.22 -18.52
N ASP A 212 9.65 -2.33 -17.81
CA ASP A 212 10.28 -1.12 -17.29
C ASP A 212 10.92 -1.35 -15.92
N TYR A 213 11.87 -0.49 -15.57
CA TYR A 213 12.42 -0.41 -14.22
C TYR A 213 11.34 0.03 -13.19
N PRO A 214 11.30 -0.55 -11.97
CA PRO A 214 10.35 -0.14 -10.94
C PRO A 214 10.69 1.24 -10.35
N ARG A 215 9.82 2.22 -10.56
CA ARG A 215 9.96 3.59 -10.05
C ARG A 215 8.61 4.18 -9.61
N ARG A 216 8.62 5.23 -8.81
CA ARG A 216 7.39 5.77 -8.20
C ARG A 216 6.39 6.30 -9.25
N ASP A 217 6.87 6.97 -10.30
CA ASP A 217 6.06 7.55 -11.39
C ASP A 217 5.31 6.50 -12.23
N ASN A 218 5.86 5.29 -12.39
CA ASN A 218 5.19 4.16 -13.07
C ASN A 218 4.46 3.21 -12.11
N GLY A 219 4.24 3.64 -10.86
CA GLY A 219 3.56 2.84 -9.84
C GLY A 219 4.33 1.58 -9.48
N TRP A 220 5.65 1.69 -9.37
CA TRP A 220 6.58 0.57 -9.18
C TRP A 220 6.36 -0.50 -10.24
N ASN A 221 6.38 -0.13 -11.52
CA ASN A 221 6.20 -1.03 -12.66
C ASN A 221 4.78 -1.62 -12.83
N ALA A 222 3.83 -1.38 -11.91
CA ALA A 222 2.47 -1.95 -12.00
C ALA A 222 1.73 -1.58 -13.31
N ARG A 223 2.08 -0.44 -13.90
CA ARG A 223 1.48 0.12 -15.13
C ARG A 223 2.17 -0.32 -16.42
N SER A 224 3.35 -0.92 -16.33
CA SER A 224 4.17 -1.22 -17.51
C SER A 224 3.75 -2.51 -18.20
N LYS A 225 4.11 -2.62 -19.48
CA LYS A 225 3.80 -3.77 -20.33
C LYS A 225 4.39 -5.06 -19.74
N VAL A 226 3.57 -6.11 -19.69
CA VAL A 226 4.01 -7.47 -19.35
C VAL A 226 4.71 -8.07 -20.57
N ARG A 227 5.96 -8.49 -20.41
CA ARG A 227 6.72 -9.18 -21.48
C ARG A 227 6.53 -10.69 -21.44
N CYS A 228 6.45 -11.27 -20.25
CA CYS A 228 6.20 -12.68 -20.05
C CYS A 228 5.70 -12.94 -18.62
N ALA A 229 5.40 -14.20 -18.29
CA ALA A 229 4.99 -14.61 -16.97
C ALA A 229 5.80 -15.82 -16.49
N LEU A 230 6.19 -15.79 -15.21
CA LEU A 230 6.75 -16.90 -14.45
C LEU A 230 5.62 -17.71 -13.83
N GLN A 231 5.79 -19.03 -13.76
CA GLN A 231 4.82 -19.93 -13.13
C GLN A 231 5.28 -20.32 -11.72
N ALA A 232 4.32 -20.71 -10.87
CA ALA A 232 4.63 -21.29 -9.57
C ALA A 232 5.46 -22.58 -9.75
N GLY A 233 6.56 -22.69 -9.01
CA GLY A 233 7.53 -23.77 -9.08
C GLY A 233 8.66 -23.56 -10.09
N ASP A 234 8.64 -22.48 -10.88
CA ASP A 234 9.77 -22.15 -11.75
C ASP A 234 11.01 -21.80 -10.91
N ARG A 235 12.19 -22.24 -11.35
CA ARG A 235 13.47 -21.99 -10.69
C ARG A 235 14.21 -20.91 -11.45
N VAL A 236 14.52 -19.79 -10.78
CA VAL A 236 15.18 -18.63 -11.38
C VAL A 236 16.49 -18.38 -10.67
N ARG A 237 17.60 -18.44 -11.41
CA ARG A 237 18.91 -18.01 -10.90
C ARG A 237 18.99 -16.49 -10.93
N LEU A 238 19.29 -15.86 -9.81
CA LEU A 238 19.34 -14.40 -9.70
C LEU A 238 20.68 -13.89 -10.22
N SER A 239 20.80 -13.63 -11.53
CA SER A 239 22.05 -13.11 -12.10
C SER A 239 22.47 -11.75 -11.54
N HIS A 240 21.51 -10.98 -11.04
CA HIS A 240 21.69 -9.65 -10.46
C HIS A 240 20.98 -9.56 -9.11
N ALA A 241 21.45 -8.64 -8.27
CA ALA A 241 20.85 -8.41 -6.96
C ALA A 241 19.38 -7.94 -7.06
N PRO A 242 18.50 -8.39 -6.16
CA PRO A 242 17.17 -7.83 -6.00
C PRO A 242 17.22 -6.33 -5.67
N LEU A 243 16.26 -5.59 -6.21
CA LEU A 243 16.08 -4.16 -5.99
C LEU A 243 15.11 -3.96 -4.83
N LEU A 244 15.60 -3.42 -3.71
CA LEU A 244 14.76 -2.93 -2.62
C LEU A 244 14.21 -1.56 -3.00
N VAL A 245 12.89 -1.46 -3.12
CA VAL A 245 12.18 -0.21 -3.41
C VAL A 245 11.46 0.33 -2.16
N ASP A 246 10.98 1.57 -2.23
CA ASP A 246 10.23 2.19 -1.12
C ASP A 246 9.07 1.29 -0.67
N GLY A 247 8.84 1.25 0.64
CA GLY A 247 7.84 0.34 1.25
C GLY A 247 8.38 -1.06 1.51
N GLY A 248 9.70 -1.26 1.43
CA GLY A 248 10.37 -2.49 1.85
C GLY A 248 10.09 -3.68 0.93
N LYS A 249 9.77 -3.41 -0.34
CA LYS A 249 9.41 -4.45 -1.33
C LYS A 249 10.57 -4.74 -2.26
N TYR A 250 10.62 -5.97 -2.76
CA TYR A 250 11.66 -6.40 -3.69
C TYR A 250 11.12 -6.60 -5.10
N TRP A 251 11.85 -6.01 -6.05
CA TRP A 251 11.73 -6.28 -7.48
C TRP A 251 12.98 -6.98 -7.95
N VAL A 252 12.84 -8.00 -8.78
CA VAL A 252 13.99 -8.80 -9.21
C VAL A 252 14.13 -8.68 -10.73
N PRO A 253 15.31 -8.31 -11.24
CA PRO A 253 15.58 -8.29 -12.68
C PRO A 253 15.71 -9.73 -13.22
N LEU A 254 15.02 -10.02 -14.32
CA LEU A 254 15.11 -11.30 -15.03
C LEU A 254 15.94 -11.12 -16.29
N HIS A 255 17.02 -11.87 -16.42
CA HIS A 255 17.79 -11.95 -17.65
C HIS A 255 17.50 -13.25 -18.39
N ALA A 256 17.61 -13.22 -19.71
CA ALA A 256 17.43 -14.41 -20.52
C ALA A 256 18.51 -15.45 -20.17
N GLY A 257 18.08 -16.66 -19.81
CA GLY A 257 18.94 -17.72 -19.29
C GLY A 257 19.01 -17.81 -17.76
N ASP A 258 18.30 -16.95 -17.03
CA ASP A 258 18.12 -17.07 -15.58
C ASP A 258 17.07 -18.14 -15.20
N LEU A 259 16.07 -18.32 -16.04
CA LEU A 259 15.05 -19.37 -15.88
C LEU A 259 15.66 -20.74 -16.18
N GLN A 260 15.61 -21.65 -15.21
CA GLN A 260 16.10 -23.03 -15.34
C GLN A 260 14.99 -23.97 -15.79
N GLU A 261 15.35 -24.98 -16.59
CA GLU A 261 14.46 -26.11 -16.87
C GLU A 261 14.15 -26.87 -15.57
N ARG A 262 12.94 -27.42 -15.48
CA ARG A 262 12.51 -28.20 -14.32
C ARG A 262 13.17 -29.56 -14.28
#